data_AF-A0AA35R444-F1
#
_entry.id   AF-A0AA35R444-F1
#
_cell.length_a   1.000
_cell.length_b   1.000
_cell.length_c   1.000
_cell.angle_alpha   90.00
_cell.angle_beta   90.00
_cell.angle_gamma   90.00
#
_symmetry.space_group_name_H-M   'P 1'
#
loop_
_entity.id
_entity.type
_entity.pdbx_description
1 polymer ?
#
loop_
_entity_poly.entity_id
_entity_poly.type
_entity_poly.pdbx_seq_one_letter_code
_entity_poly.pdbx_strand_id
1 'polypeptide(L)'
;MVVQRYGRMLHTAGSPSSRRTDCPLSNIFCETSRGLAGALRYSDIRVLLECANKSSFASDSLNDEILMAAIKVLASHSKETKQVEKLVNLLRNERSKIKALVQCGKLKNAYLTAIKSRLVDEVVNISQIAEKAGQLPVRDICEKWLQANGIPRRT
;
A
#
# COMPACT_ATOMS: atom_id res chain seq x y z
N MET A 1 41.73 -26.23 15.84
CA MET A 1 40.67 -26.90 15.06
C MET A 1 39.41 -26.88 15.91
N VAL A 2 38.62 -25.79 15.85
CA VAL A 2 37.47 -25.58 14.96
C VAL A 2 36.45 -26.71 15.08
N VAL A 3 35.36 -26.50 15.84
CA VAL A 3 34.01 -26.42 15.26
C VAL A 3 33.07 -25.60 16.17
N GLN A 4 32.60 -24.48 15.63
CA GLN A 4 31.64 -23.54 16.19
C GLN A 4 30.24 -24.15 16.29
N ARG A 5 29.58 -23.95 17.43
CA ARG A 5 28.13 -24.09 17.58
C ARG A 5 27.44 -23.11 16.62
N TYR A 6 26.67 -23.63 15.67
CA TYR A 6 25.77 -22.82 14.86
C TYR A 6 24.63 -22.28 15.74
N GLY A 7 24.79 -21.06 16.22
CA GLY A 7 23.69 -20.18 16.54
C GLY A 7 23.20 -19.50 15.27
N ARG A 8 21.89 -19.58 15.00
CA ARG A 8 21.20 -18.60 14.16
C ARG A 8 19.80 -18.37 14.71
N MET A 9 19.72 -17.38 15.60
CA MET A 9 18.49 -16.61 15.86
C MET A 9 18.26 -15.59 14.73
N LEU A 10 17.03 -15.07 14.66
CA LEU A 10 16.43 -14.04 13.79
C LEU A 10 15.72 -14.65 12.57
N HIS A 11 14.42 -14.44 12.31
CA HIS A 11 13.56 -13.29 12.61
C HIS A 11 12.08 -13.71 12.71
N THR A 12 11.42 -13.21 13.76
CA THR A 12 10.03 -12.71 13.81
C THR A 12 9.02 -13.29 12.80
N ALA A 13 8.29 -14.33 13.21
CA ALA A 13 6.95 -14.58 12.69
C ALA A 13 6.04 -13.43 13.14
N GLY A 14 5.70 -12.55 12.21
CA GLY A 14 4.82 -11.42 12.43
C GLY A 14 3.45 -11.90 12.92
N SER A 15 3.00 -11.29 14.02
CA SER A 15 1.65 -11.40 14.54
C SER A 15 0.62 -11.06 13.44
N PRO A 16 -0.42 -11.89 13.21
CA PRO A 16 -1.55 -11.48 12.41
C PRO A 16 -2.42 -10.56 13.28
N SER A 17 -2.12 -9.27 13.20
CA SER A 17 -2.96 -8.22 13.79
C SER A 17 -4.28 -8.10 13.02
N SER A 18 -5.36 -8.13 13.78
CA SER A 18 -6.73 -7.71 13.45
C SER A 18 -7.55 -8.65 12.55
N ARG A 19 -8.37 -9.45 13.24
CA ARG A 19 -9.67 -9.94 12.76
C ARG A 19 -10.51 -8.77 12.22
N ARG A 20 -10.51 -8.58 10.90
CA ARG A 20 -11.73 -8.20 10.18
C ARG A 20 -12.26 -9.48 9.57
N THR A 21 -13.57 -9.64 9.61
CA THR A 21 -14.33 -10.74 9.00
C THR A 21 -13.93 -10.89 7.54
N ASP A 22 -12.97 -11.76 7.27
CA ASP A 22 -12.46 -12.05 5.93
C ASP A 22 -13.09 -13.36 5.49
N CYS A 23 -13.82 -13.33 4.37
CA CYS A 23 -14.18 -14.55 3.68
C CYS A 23 -12.88 -15.33 3.42
N PRO A 24 -12.81 -16.66 3.64
CA PRO A 24 -11.56 -17.42 3.44
C PRO A 24 -10.98 -17.22 2.04
N LEU A 25 -11.83 -16.93 1.05
CA LEU A 25 -11.45 -16.64 -0.33
C LEU A 25 -10.66 -15.32 -0.50
N SER A 26 -11.02 -14.24 0.19
CA SER A 26 -10.30 -12.95 0.05
C SER A 26 -8.86 -13.06 0.54
N ASN A 27 -8.65 -13.81 1.63
CA ASN A 27 -7.31 -14.10 2.12
C ASN A 27 -6.50 -14.95 1.12
N ILE A 28 -7.10 -15.98 0.51
CA ILE A 28 -6.43 -16.82 -0.51
C ILE A 28 -6.01 -15.98 -1.72
N PHE A 29 -6.89 -15.11 -2.23
CA PHE A 29 -6.53 -14.22 -3.34
C PHE A 29 -5.42 -13.24 -2.96
N CYS A 30 -5.48 -12.67 -1.75
CA CYS A 30 -4.45 -11.77 -1.25
C CYS A 30 -3.09 -12.47 -1.07
N GLU A 31 -3.07 -13.69 -0.54
CA GLU A 31 -1.85 -14.50 -0.40
C GLU A 31 -1.27 -14.88 -1.76
N THR A 32 -2.12 -15.31 -2.69
CA THR A 32 -1.72 -15.61 -4.07
C THR A 32 -1.12 -14.36 -4.74
N SER A 33 -1.78 -13.21 -4.58
CA SER A 33 -1.32 -11.91 -5.09
C SER A 33 0.05 -11.52 -4.53
N ARG A 34 0.28 -11.71 -3.21
CA ARG A 34 1.61 -11.49 -2.60
C ARG A 34 2.67 -12.41 -3.18
N GLY A 35 2.36 -13.69 -3.37
CA GLY A 35 3.28 -14.66 -3.96
C GLY A 35 3.67 -14.28 -5.39
N LEU A 36 2.68 -13.93 -6.22
CA LEU A 36 2.91 -13.47 -7.60
C LEU A 36 3.71 -12.18 -7.65
N ALA A 37 3.42 -11.23 -6.75
CA ALA A 37 4.16 -9.98 -6.61
C ALA A 37 5.62 -10.22 -6.21
N GLY A 38 5.89 -11.13 -5.27
CA GLY A 38 7.26 -11.51 -4.90
C GLY A 38 8.02 -12.20 -6.03
N ALA A 39 7.31 -12.92 -6.91
CA ALA A 39 7.87 -13.51 -8.11
C ALA A 39 7.95 -12.53 -9.31
N LEU A 40 7.59 -11.25 -9.13
CA LEU A 40 7.52 -10.22 -10.19
C LEU A 40 6.62 -10.60 -11.37
N ARG A 41 5.60 -11.44 -11.13
CA ARG A 41 4.67 -11.98 -12.12
C ARG A 41 3.44 -11.08 -12.29
N TYR A 42 3.63 -9.88 -12.83
CA TYR A 42 2.59 -8.86 -12.97
C TYR A 42 1.40 -9.27 -13.83
N SER A 43 1.67 -9.99 -14.92
CA SER A 43 0.65 -10.47 -15.84
C SER A 43 -0.32 -11.41 -15.11
N ASP A 44 0.21 -12.27 -14.24
CA ASP A 44 -0.58 -13.21 -13.46
C ASP A 44 -1.42 -12.52 -12.39
N ILE A 45 -0.96 -11.41 -11.80
CA ILE A 45 -1.78 -10.61 -10.88
C ILE A 45 -3.01 -10.04 -11.60
N ARG A 46 -2.88 -9.63 -12.87
CA ARG A 46 -4.02 -9.19 -13.67
C ARG A 46 -4.99 -10.32 -13.99
N VAL A 47 -4.47 -11.50 -14.33
CA VAL A 47 -5.30 -12.70 -14.54
C VAL A 47 -6.03 -13.08 -13.25
N LEU A 48 -5.35 -13.01 -12.09
CA LEU A 48 -5.96 -13.24 -10.78
C LEU A 48 -7.14 -12.29 -10.53
N LEU A 49 -6.99 -11.01 -10.84
CA LEU A 49 -8.07 -10.02 -10.74
C LEU A 49 -9.22 -10.30 -11.71
N GLU A 50 -8.93 -10.73 -12.94
CA GLU A 50 -9.98 -11.13 -13.88
C GLU A 50 -10.74 -12.37 -13.38
N CYS A 51 -10.03 -13.36 -12.84
CA CYS A 51 -10.63 -14.54 -12.22
C CYS A 51 -11.48 -14.17 -11.00
N ALA A 52 -10.98 -13.29 -10.13
CA ALA A 52 -11.74 -12.78 -8.99
C ALA A 52 -13.01 -12.04 -9.44
N ASN A 53 -12.92 -11.25 -10.52
CA ASN A 53 -14.07 -10.53 -11.09
C ASN A 53 -15.12 -11.44 -11.76
N LYS A 54 -14.70 -12.59 -12.30
CA LYS A 54 -15.63 -13.61 -12.84
C LYS A 54 -16.30 -14.42 -11.73
N SER A 55 -15.73 -14.43 -10.53
CA SER A 55 -16.33 -15.08 -9.38
C SER A 55 -17.51 -14.26 -8.85
N SER A 56 -18.51 -14.92 -8.28
CA SER A 56 -19.69 -14.29 -7.67
C SER A 56 -19.37 -13.37 -6.48
N PHE A 57 -18.11 -13.29 -6.07
CA PHE A 57 -17.59 -12.52 -4.93
C PHE A 57 -16.87 -11.24 -5.35
N ALA A 58 -16.88 -10.92 -6.64
CA ALA A 58 -16.28 -9.73 -7.21
C ALA A 58 -16.85 -8.46 -6.54
N SER A 59 -16.02 -7.80 -5.74
CA SER A 59 -16.31 -6.48 -5.19
C SER A 59 -15.11 -5.58 -5.40
N ASP A 60 -15.36 -4.28 -5.57
CA ASP A 60 -14.30 -3.29 -5.69
C ASP A 60 -13.38 -3.31 -4.45
N SER A 61 -13.92 -3.64 -3.27
CA SER A 61 -13.14 -3.83 -2.05
C SER A 61 -12.18 -5.02 -2.16
N LEU A 62 -12.66 -6.18 -2.61
CA LEU A 62 -11.83 -7.37 -2.79
C LEU A 62 -10.70 -7.11 -3.81
N ASN A 63 -11.01 -6.47 -4.93
CA ASN A 63 -10.02 -6.10 -5.92
C ASN A 63 -8.95 -5.16 -5.35
N ASP A 64 -9.38 -4.16 -4.59
CA ASP A 64 -8.47 -3.23 -3.92
C ASP A 64 -7.59 -3.96 -2.90
N GLU A 65 -8.13 -4.91 -2.13
CA GLU A 65 -7.38 -5.71 -1.16
C GLU A 65 -6.31 -6.58 -1.84
N ILE A 66 -6.67 -7.27 -2.93
CA ILE A 66 -5.76 -8.08 -3.75
C ILE A 66 -4.61 -7.21 -4.30
N LEU A 67 -4.95 -6.03 -4.83
CA LEU A 67 -3.98 -5.07 -5.37
C LEU A 67 -3.07 -4.51 -4.27
N MET A 68 -3.63 -4.11 -3.14
CA MET A 68 -2.89 -3.59 -1.98
C MET A 68 -1.90 -4.62 -1.45
N ALA A 69 -2.29 -5.90 -1.40
CA ALA A 69 -1.43 -6.99 -1.02
C ALA A 69 -0.21 -7.14 -1.96
N ALA A 70 -0.42 -7.08 -3.28
CA ALA A 70 0.67 -7.10 -4.26
C ALA A 70 1.57 -5.86 -4.16
N ILE A 71 0.97 -4.66 -4.10
CA ILE A 71 1.70 -3.39 -4.05
C ILE A 71 2.59 -3.33 -2.82
N LYS A 72 2.14 -3.82 -1.66
CA LYS A 72 2.95 -3.84 -0.44
C LYS A 72 4.22 -4.65 -0.60
N VAL A 73 4.16 -5.80 -1.28
CA VAL A 73 5.34 -6.62 -1.58
C VAL A 73 6.25 -5.89 -2.56
N LEU A 74 5.69 -5.36 -3.65
CA LEU A 74 6.45 -4.64 -4.67
C LEU A 74 7.07 -3.33 -4.17
N ALA A 75 6.45 -2.67 -3.20
CA ALA A 75 6.98 -1.47 -2.57
C ALA A 75 8.33 -1.73 -1.88
N SER A 76 8.58 -2.97 -1.42
CA SER A 76 9.89 -3.36 -0.90
C SER A 76 10.96 -3.49 -2.00
N HIS A 77 10.54 -3.65 -3.26
CA HIS A 77 11.42 -3.75 -4.43
C HIS A 77 11.53 -2.40 -5.15
N SER A 78 12.54 -1.60 -4.78
CA SER A 78 12.78 -0.24 -5.33
C SER A 78 12.88 -0.18 -6.88
N LYS A 79 13.22 -1.28 -7.56
CA LYS A 79 13.32 -1.35 -9.03
C LYS A 79 11.97 -1.33 -9.75
N GLU A 80 10.87 -1.66 -9.06
CA GLU A 80 9.56 -1.94 -9.68
C GLU A 80 8.57 -0.78 -9.56
N THR A 81 9.07 0.43 -9.37
CA THR A 81 8.29 1.66 -9.20
C THR A 81 7.28 1.92 -10.32
N LYS A 82 7.58 1.52 -11.56
CA LYS A 82 6.66 1.63 -12.71
C LYS A 82 5.51 0.64 -12.64
N GLN A 83 5.76 -0.58 -12.17
CA GLN A 83 4.74 -1.62 -12.07
C GLN A 83 3.81 -1.35 -10.90
N VAL A 84 4.38 -0.91 -9.79
CA VAL A 84 3.64 -0.36 -8.64
C VAL A 84 2.65 0.72 -9.10
N GLU A 85 3.08 1.72 -9.88
CA GLU A 85 2.17 2.77 -10.38
C GLU A 85 1.04 2.23 -11.25
N LYS A 86 1.32 1.25 -12.10
CA LYS A 86 0.28 0.59 -12.92
C LYS A 86 -0.74 -0.12 -12.02
N LEU A 87 -0.30 -0.82 -10.98
CA LEU A 87 -1.21 -1.49 -10.04
C LEU A 87 -2.00 -0.48 -9.20
N VAL A 88 -1.38 0.62 -8.77
CA VAL A 88 -2.09 1.71 -8.08
C VAL A 88 -3.20 2.26 -8.97
N ASN A 89 -2.97 2.44 -10.27
CA ASN A 89 -3.99 2.92 -11.19
C ASN A 89 -5.16 1.95 -11.42
N LEU A 90 -4.99 0.66 -11.08
CA LEU A 90 -6.07 -0.33 -11.14
C LEU A 90 -7.00 -0.29 -9.91
N LEU A 91 -6.56 0.34 -8.81
CA LEU A 91 -7.39 0.51 -7.62
C LEU A 91 -8.63 1.35 -7.98
N ARG A 92 -9.78 0.97 -7.42
CA ARG A 92 -11.05 1.66 -7.65
C ARG A 92 -11.24 2.81 -6.69
N ASN A 93 -10.84 2.63 -5.43
CA ASN A 93 -11.01 3.65 -4.40
C ASN A 93 -9.82 4.63 -4.35
N GLU A 94 -10.11 5.93 -4.39
CA GLU A 94 -9.09 6.99 -4.28
C GLU A 94 -8.31 6.91 -2.96
N ARG A 95 -8.97 6.53 -1.85
CA ARG A 95 -8.30 6.33 -0.56
C ARG A 95 -7.33 5.14 -0.62
N SER A 96 -7.70 4.05 -1.30
CA SER A 96 -6.79 2.92 -1.53
C SER A 96 -5.58 3.34 -2.36
N LYS A 97 -5.80 4.13 -3.43
CA LYS A 97 -4.70 4.69 -4.26
C LYS A 97 -3.71 5.49 -3.44
N ILE A 98 -4.22 6.39 -2.59
CA ILE A 98 -3.38 7.21 -1.72
C ILE A 98 -2.57 6.33 -0.76
N LYS A 99 -3.24 5.40 -0.05
CA LYS A 99 -2.56 4.47 0.86
C LYS A 99 -1.48 3.64 0.18
N ALA A 100 -1.73 3.21 -1.05
CA ALA A 100 -0.75 2.49 -1.85
C ALA A 100 0.47 3.37 -2.17
N LEU A 101 0.26 4.60 -2.67
CA LEU A 101 1.34 5.55 -2.97
C LEU A 101 2.17 5.90 -1.73
N VAL A 102 1.51 6.05 -0.58
CA VAL A 102 2.16 6.29 0.72
C VAL A 102 3.06 5.10 1.09
N GLN A 103 2.57 3.87 0.98
CA GLN A 103 3.37 2.67 1.26
C GLN A 103 4.59 2.55 0.34
N CYS A 104 4.48 3.04 -0.89
CA CYS A 104 5.58 3.05 -1.85
C CYS A 104 6.56 4.22 -1.65
N GLY A 105 6.37 5.06 -0.62
CA GLY A 105 7.21 6.23 -0.35
C GLY A 105 7.01 7.40 -1.33
N LYS A 106 6.03 7.31 -2.24
CA LYS A 106 5.71 8.34 -3.24
C LYS A 106 4.78 9.41 -2.67
N LEU A 107 5.21 10.05 -1.57
CA LEU A 107 4.37 10.97 -0.77
C LEU A 107 3.89 12.18 -1.58
N LYS A 108 4.71 12.71 -2.50
CA LYS A 108 4.30 13.80 -3.39
C LYS A 108 3.12 13.41 -4.29
N ASN A 109 3.16 12.21 -4.89
CA ASN A 109 2.07 11.71 -5.72
C ASN A 109 0.83 11.42 -4.87
N ALA A 110 1.01 10.86 -3.66
CA ALA A 110 -0.07 10.64 -2.71
C ALA A 110 -0.79 11.96 -2.37
N TYR A 111 -0.03 13.02 -2.09
CA TYR A 111 -0.55 14.35 -1.81
C TYR A 111 -1.37 14.91 -2.97
N LEU A 112 -0.83 14.84 -4.20
CA LEU A 112 -1.54 15.32 -5.40
C LEU A 112 -2.88 14.59 -5.60
N THR A 113 -2.91 13.27 -5.39
CA THR A 113 -4.15 12.48 -5.47
C THR A 113 -5.13 12.84 -4.35
N ALA A 114 -4.63 13.09 -3.13
CA ALA A 114 -5.45 13.46 -1.97
C ALA A 114 -6.14 14.82 -2.17
N ILE A 115 -5.42 15.85 -2.60
CA ILE A 115 -6.01 17.18 -2.84
C ILE A 115 -6.98 17.16 -4.02
N LYS A 116 -6.69 16.38 -5.07
CA LYS A 116 -7.57 16.23 -6.24
C LYS A 116 -8.89 15.57 -5.84
N SER A 117 -8.83 14.61 -4.94
CA SER A 117 -10.00 13.90 -4.39
C SER A 117 -10.64 14.63 -3.20
N ARG A 118 -10.10 15.78 -2.80
CA ARG A 118 -10.53 16.57 -1.61
C ARG A 118 -10.56 15.75 -0.31
N LEU A 119 -9.67 14.77 -0.18
CA LEU A 119 -9.58 13.89 0.99
C LEU A 119 -8.67 14.52 2.05
N VAL A 120 -9.24 15.44 2.83
CA VAL A 120 -8.53 16.19 3.88
C VAL A 120 -7.82 15.26 4.88
N ASP A 121 -8.51 14.22 5.36
CA ASP A 121 -7.95 13.27 6.33
C ASP A 121 -6.67 12.62 5.81
N GLU A 122 -6.64 12.30 4.51
CA GLU A 122 -5.47 11.70 3.89
C GLU A 122 -4.33 12.72 3.74
N VAL A 123 -4.62 14.00 3.48
CA VAL A 123 -3.58 15.06 3.46
C VAL A 123 -2.92 15.21 4.84
N VAL A 124 -3.71 15.19 5.92
CA VAL A 124 -3.19 15.21 7.29
C VAL A 124 -2.29 13.99 7.55
N ASN A 125 -2.76 12.81 7.18
CA ASN A 125 -2.00 11.56 7.33
C ASN A 125 -0.69 11.58 6.53
N ILE A 126 -0.71 12.04 5.27
CA ILE A 126 0.48 12.17 4.43
C ILE A 126 1.49 13.14 5.07
N SER A 127 1.02 14.26 5.63
CA SER A 127 1.88 15.22 6.32
C SER A 127 2.63 14.57 7.48
N GLN A 128 1.92 13.81 8.33
CA GLN A 128 2.53 13.10 9.47
C GLN A 128 3.53 12.03 9.01
N ILE A 129 3.21 11.29 7.95
CA ILE A 129 4.10 10.27 7.40
C ILE A 129 5.33 10.92 6.75
N ALA A 130 5.16 12.04 6.06
CA ALA A 130 6.27 12.82 5.48
C ALA A 130 7.23 13.32 6.56
N GLU A 131 6.69 13.79 7.68
CA GLU A 131 7.50 14.21 8.84
C GLU A 131 8.32 13.03 9.38
N LYS A 132 7.68 11.89 9.63
CA LYS A 132 8.36 10.66 10.11
C LYS A 132 9.38 10.11 9.12
N ALA A 133 9.11 10.26 7.82
CA ALA A 133 10.01 9.83 6.75
C ALA A 133 11.14 10.85 6.46
N GLY A 134 11.19 11.98 7.17
CA GLY A 134 12.17 13.05 6.93
C GLY A 134 11.97 13.83 5.63
N GLN A 135 10.83 13.66 4.95
CA GLN A 135 10.49 14.38 3.72
C GLN A 135 9.86 15.75 4.05
N LEU A 136 10.64 16.63 4.68
CA LEU A 136 10.20 17.97 5.09
C LEU A 136 9.52 18.77 3.96
N PRO A 137 10.01 18.77 2.70
CA PRO A 137 9.35 19.50 1.63
C PRO A 137 7.93 19.03 1.35
N VAL A 138 7.65 17.73 1.49
CA VAL A 138 6.30 17.17 1.30
C VAL A 138 5.41 17.51 2.50
N ARG A 139 5.95 17.49 3.73
CA ARG A 139 5.24 17.97 4.91
C ARG A 139 4.85 19.44 4.76
N ASP A 140 5.78 20.31 4.39
CA ASP A 140 5.55 21.76 4.29
C ASP A 140 4.47 22.10 3.26
N ILE A 141 4.43 21.43 2.10
CA ILE A 141 3.35 21.64 1.12
C ILE A 141 1.99 21.14 1.62
N CYS A 142 1.95 20.04 2.38
CA CYS A 142 0.73 19.54 2.98
C CYS A 142 0.21 20.53 4.03
N GLU A 143 1.08 21.02 4.90
CA GLU A 143 0.74 22.01 5.93
C GLU A 143 0.22 23.31 5.33
N LYS A 144 0.88 23.84 4.29
CA LYS A 144 0.41 25.03 3.58
C LYS A 144 -0.99 24.84 3.02
N TRP A 145 -1.26 23.67 2.43
CA TRP A 145 -2.59 23.36 1.92
C TRP A 145 -3.63 23.27 3.04
N LEU A 146 -3.30 22.62 4.16
CA LEU A 146 -4.20 22.50 5.32
C LEU A 146 -4.53 23.87 5.94
N GLN A 147 -3.52 24.74 6.11
CA GLN A 147 -3.70 26.10 6.60
C GLN A 147 -4.57 26.94 5.65
N ALA A 148 -4.34 26.84 4.33
CA ALA A 148 -5.17 27.52 3.34
C ALA A 148 -6.63 27.06 3.36
N ASN A 149 -6.91 25.85 3.85
CA ASN A 149 -8.25 25.29 4.00
C ASN A 149 -8.80 25.44 5.44
N GLY A 150 -8.12 26.20 6.31
CA GLY A 150 -8.57 26.47 7.69
C GLY A 150 -8.51 25.26 8.62
N ILE A 151 -7.72 24.24 8.29
CA ILE A 151 -7.61 23.01 9.08
C ILE A 151 -6.42 23.15 10.05
N PRO A 152 -6.64 23.15 11.37
CA PRO A 152 -5.56 23.31 12.34
C PRO A 152 -4.66 22.07 12.37
N ARG A 153 -3.37 22.28 12.60
CA ARG A 153 -2.40 21.20 12.79
C ARG A 153 -2.77 20.46 14.07
N ARG A 154 -3.18 19.19 13.96
CA ARG A 154 -3.28 18.29 15.13
C ARG A 154 -1.86 17.92 15.55
N THR A 155 -1.31 18.72 16.47
CA THR A 155 -0.10 18.42 17.25
C THR A 155 -0.33 17.24 18.18
#